data_AF-A0A926DZV1-F1
#
_entry.id   AF-A0A926DZV1-F1
#
_cell.length_a   1.000
_cell.length_b   1.000
_cell.length_c   1.000
_cell.angle_alpha   90.00
_cell.angle_beta   90.00
_cell.angle_gamma   90.00
#
_symmetry.space_group_name_H-M   'P 1'
#
loop_
_entity.id
_entity.type
_entity.pdbx_description
1 polymer ?
#
loop_
_entity_poly.entity_id
_entity_poly.type
_entity_poly.pdbx_seq_one_letter_code
_entity_poly.pdbx_strand_id
1 'polypeptide(L)'
;MIEFITHYWLEAVFSATLAGFGIAYRTLSKKVKEQDAIKHGIVALLRDRIIQTYNHYMDKGYCPIYALDNIHSLYEQYQNLGGNGTVTRLMEEIEKIPTERREEQL
;
A
#
# COMPACT_ATOMS: atom_id res chain seq x y z
N MET A 1 -58.91 13.53 -1.66
CA MET A 1 -57.81 14.42 -1.18
C MET A 1 -56.71 13.65 -0.46
N ILE A 2 -57.03 12.78 0.50
CA ILE A 2 -56.00 12.04 1.27
C ILE A 2 -55.18 11.08 0.39
N GLU A 3 -55.80 10.32 -0.53
CA GLU A 3 -55.07 9.42 -1.46
C GLU A 3 -54.11 10.15 -2.42
N PHE A 4 -54.43 11.38 -2.78
CA PHE A 4 -53.55 12.22 -3.59
C PHE A 4 -52.32 12.61 -2.76
N ILE A 5 -52.51 13.09 -1.54
CA ILE A 5 -51.39 13.50 -0.68
C ILE A 5 -50.47 12.31 -0.35
N THR A 6 -51.03 11.12 -0.09
CA THR A 6 -50.23 9.93 0.26
C THR A 6 -49.38 9.41 -0.90
N HIS A 7 -49.90 9.43 -2.13
CA HIS A 7 -49.16 8.93 -3.31
C HIS A 7 -47.96 9.82 -3.66
N TYR A 8 -48.15 11.14 -3.75
CA TYR A 8 -47.08 12.08 -4.14
C TYR A 8 -46.02 12.24 -3.05
N TRP A 9 -46.42 12.23 -1.77
CA TRP A 9 -45.48 12.20 -0.65
C TRP A 9 -44.59 10.94 -0.69
N LEU A 10 -45.20 9.78 -0.98
CA LEU A 10 -44.48 8.51 -0.98
C LEU A 10 -43.45 8.46 -2.10
N GLU A 11 -43.82 8.90 -3.31
CA GLU A 11 -42.89 9.03 -4.43
C GLU A 11 -41.76 10.02 -4.15
N ALA A 12 -42.07 11.15 -3.50
CA ALA A 12 -41.05 12.11 -3.10
C ALA A 12 -40.04 11.50 -2.13
N VAL A 13 -40.49 10.73 -1.13
CA VAL A 13 -39.61 10.02 -0.18
C VAL A 13 -38.77 8.95 -0.89
N PHE A 14 -39.36 8.17 -1.80
CA PHE A 14 -38.60 7.19 -2.60
C PHE A 14 -37.54 7.86 -3.49
N SER A 15 -37.86 8.99 -4.12
CA SER A 15 -36.89 9.74 -4.93
C SER A 15 -35.75 10.33 -4.08
N ALA A 16 -36.08 10.88 -2.90
CA ALA A 16 -35.11 11.45 -1.98
C ALA A 16 -34.18 10.39 -1.39
N THR A 17 -34.71 9.21 -1.04
CA THR A 17 -33.91 8.07 -0.56
C THR A 17 -32.97 7.55 -1.64
N LEU A 18 -33.45 7.37 -2.88
CA LEU A 18 -32.61 6.95 -4.01
C LEU A 18 -31.49 7.96 -4.30
N ALA A 19 -31.81 9.25 -4.27
CA ALA A 19 -30.82 10.32 -4.42
C ALA A 19 -29.79 10.31 -3.28
N GLY A 20 -30.24 10.12 -2.03
CA GLY A 20 -29.38 9.98 -0.87
C GLY A 20 -28.41 8.80 -0.98
N PHE A 21 -28.91 7.62 -1.37
CA PHE A 21 -28.07 6.44 -1.63
C PHE A 21 -27.09 6.68 -2.78
N GLY A 22 -27.51 7.36 -3.84
CA GLY A 22 -26.62 7.73 -4.95
C GLY A 22 -25.47 8.65 -4.53
N ILE A 23 -25.75 9.65 -3.68
CA ILE A 23 -24.73 10.55 -3.13
C ILE A 23 -23.80 9.80 -2.18
N ALA A 24 -24.35 8.96 -1.29
CA ALA A 24 -23.57 8.15 -0.36
C ALA A 24 -22.63 7.19 -1.11
N TYR A 25 -23.15 6.47 -2.12
CA TYR A 25 -22.36 5.56 -2.96
C TYR A 25 -21.23 6.30 -3.69
N ARG A 26 -21.53 7.45 -4.31
CA ARG A 26 -20.51 8.27 -4.98
C ARG A 26 -19.42 8.75 -4.02
N THR A 27 -19.81 9.16 -2.81
CA THR A 27 -18.86 9.63 -1.79
C THR A 27 -17.97 8.49 -1.30
N LEU A 28 -18.56 7.32 -1.05
CA LEU A 28 -17.83 6.13 -0.63
C LEU A 28 -16.88 5.64 -1.74
N SER A 29 -17.35 5.57 -2.98
CA SER A 29 -16.53 5.19 -4.13
C SER A 29 -15.33 6.12 -4.34
N LYS A 30 -15.50 7.44 -4.15
CA LYS A 30 -14.39 8.40 -4.19
C LYS A 30 -13.35 8.10 -3.09
N LYS A 31 -13.80 7.87 -1.86
CA LYS A 31 -12.90 7.54 -0.73
C LYS A 31 -12.13 6.24 -0.96
N VAL A 32 -12.79 5.20 -1.49
CA VAL A 32 -12.13 3.93 -1.83
C VAL A 32 -11.04 4.15 -2.87
N LYS A 33 -11.34 4.89 -3.96
CA LYS A 33 -10.33 5.21 -4.99
C LYS A 33 -9.14 6.00 -4.45
N GLU A 34 -9.40 6.94 -3.55
CA GLU A 34 -8.35 7.71 -2.88
C GLU A 34 -7.48 6.82 -1.99
N GLN A 35 -8.09 5.93 -1.20
CA GLN A 35 -7.36 4.95 -0.39
C GLN A 35 -6.54 3.99 -1.25
N ASP A 36 -7.05 3.53 -2.37
CA ASP A 36 -6.31 2.69 -3.31
C ASP A 36 -5.10 3.45 -3.87
N ALA A 37 -5.27 4.72 -4.26
CA ALA A 37 -4.16 5.55 -4.74
C ALA A 37 -3.08 5.76 -3.66
N ILE A 38 -3.49 6.01 -2.41
CA ILE A 38 -2.57 6.13 -1.27
C ILE A 38 -1.82 4.81 -1.05
N LYS A 39 -2.54 3.69 -1.04
CA LYS A 39 -1.96 2.34 -0.89
C LYS A 39 -0.90 2.09 -1.97
N HIS A 40 -1.22 2.35 -3.23
CA HIS A 40 -0.28 2.20 -4.33
C HIS A 40 0.93 3.14 -4.22
N GLY A 41 0.73 4.38 -3.76
CA GLY A 41 1.82 5.31 -3.45
C GLY A 41 2.76 4.76 -2.39
N ILE A 42 2.23 4.22 -1.28
CA ILE A 42 3.04 3.61 -0.22
C ILE A 42 3.83 2.41 -0.75
N VAL A 43 3.19 1.53 -1.53
CA VAL A 43 3.88 0.39 -2.17
C VAL A 43 5.05 0.85 -3.04
N ALA A 44 4.86 1.92 -3.82
CA ALA A 44 5.91 2.49 -4.66
C ALA A 44 7.08 3.04 -3.82
N LEU A 45 6.80 3.74 -2.72
CA LEU A 45 7.81 4.27 -1.81
C LEU A 45 8.59 3.17 -1.09
N LEU A 46 7.89 2.15 -0.58
CA LEU A 46 8.54 1.01 0.07
C LEU A 46 9.46 0.28 -0.93
N ARG A 47 8.97 0.05 -2.16
CA ARG A 47 9.77 -0.56 -3.23
C ARG A 47 11.03 0.24 -3.53
N ASP A 48 10.89 1.54 -3.73
CA ASP A 48 12.04 2.42 -3.98
C ASP A 48 13.05 2.36 -2.83
N ARG A 49 12.57 2.41 -1.59
CA ARG A 49 13.45 2.34 -0.40
C ARG A 49 14.18 1.00 -0.28
N ILE A 50 13.51 -0.12 -0.59
CA ILE A 50 14.13 -1.45 -0.59
C ILE A 50 15.20 -1.53 -1.69
N ILE A 51 14.89 -1.06 -2.90
CA ILE A 51 15.86 -1.05 -4.02
C ILE A 51 17.09 -0.20 -3.68
N GLN A 52 16.90 0.99 -3.10
CA GLN A 52 18.01 1.84 -2.67
C GLN A 52 18.89 1.17 -1.62
N THR A 53 18.27 0.57 -0.61
CA THR A 53 18.99 -0.13 0.46
C THR A 53 19.75 -1.34 -0.08
N TYR A 54 19.10 -2.13 -0.95
CA TYR A 54 19.71 -3.25 -1.65
C TYR A 54 20.95 -2.80 -2.43
N ASN A 55 20.82 -1.82 -3.33
CA ASN A 55 21.96 -1.35 -4.14
C ASN A 55 23.10 -0.85 -3.24
N HIS A 56 22.78 -0.08 -2.21
CA HIS A 56 23.77 0.50 -1.30
C HIS A 56 24.63 -0.55 -0.57
N TYR A 57 24.03 -1.65 -0.12
CA TYR A 57 24.75 -2.68 0.64
C TYR A 57 25.31 -3.80 -0.24
N MET A 58 24.67 -4.08 -1.38
CA MET A 58 25.23 -4.98 -2.38
C MET A 58 26.54 -4.44 -2.96
N ASP A 59 26.61 -3.13 -3.24
CA ASP A 59 27.85 -2.47 -3.71
C ASP A 59 28.98 -2.55 -2.66
N LYS A 60 28.62 -2.62 -1.37
CA LYS A 60 29.57 -2.76 -0.27
C LYS A 60 29.97 -4.21 0.03
N GLY A 61 29.21 -5.18 -0.46
CA GLY A 61 29.41 -6.61 -0.18
C GLY A 61 29.10 -7.05 1.25
N TYR A 62 28.48 -6.20 2.08
CA TYR A 62 28.00 -6.54 3.42
C TYR A 62 26.80 -5.67 3.82
N CYS A 63 25.90 -6.21 4.65
CA CYS A 63 24.72 -5.51 5.15
C CYS A 63 24.65 -5.58 6.69
N PRO A 64 24.92 -4.50 7.43
CA PRO A 64 24.83 -4.49 8.89
C PRO A 64 23.49 -5.02 9.40
N ILE A 65 23.48 -5.70 10.55
CA ILE A 65 22.28 -6.32 11.14
C ILE A 65 21.11 -5.32 11.25
N TYR A 66 21.36 -4.09 11.69
CA TYR A 66 20.32 -3.06 11.81
C TYR A 66 19.71 -2.67 10.45
N ALA A 67 20.50 -2.70 9.38
CA ALA A 67 20.05 -2.38 8.04
C ALA A 67 19.25 -3.54 7.44
N LEU A 68 19.68 -4.77 7.72
CA LEU A 68 18.96 -5.99 7.32
C LEU A 68 17.58 -6.08 8.00
N ASP A 69 17.52 -5.79 9.30
CA ASP A 69 16.26 -5.76 10.05
C ASP A 69 15.32 -4.64 9.55
N ASN A 70 15.88 -3.47 9.22
CA ASN A 70 15.12 -2.37 8.65
C ASN A 70 14.51 -2.73 7.28
N ILE A 71 15.32 -3.27 6.36
CA ILE A 71 14.83 -3.63 5.02
C ILE A 71 13.83 -4.80 5.08
N HIS A 72 13.99 -5.72 6.03
CA HIS A 72 13.03 -6.79 6.28
C HIS A 72 11.68 -6.24 6.75
N SER A 73 11.68 -5.30 7.70
CA SER A 73 10.47 -4.61 8.16
C SER A 73 9.76 -3.88 7.02
N LEU A 74 10.51 -3.20 6.14
CA LEU A 74 9.94 -2.55 4.96
C LEU A 74 9.35 -3.57 3.97
N TYR A 75 10.04 -4.69 3.77
CA TYR A 75 9.60 -5.77 2.89
C TYR A 75 8.31 -6.44 3.38
N GLU A 76 8.17 -6.66 4.68
CA GLU A 76 6.94 -7.20 5.27
C GLU A 76 5.74 -6.30 4.96
N GLN A 77 5.86 -4.98 5.20
CA GLN A 77 4.78 -4.03 4.89
C GLN A 77 4.51 -3.95 3.39
N TYR A 78 5.56 -4.05 2.57
CA TYR A 78 5.42 -4.09 1.11
C TYR A 78 4.60 -5.29 0.64
N GLN A 79 4.87 -6.49 1.18
CA GLN A 79 4.12 -7.71 0.87
C GLN A 79 2.66 -7.60 1.34
N ASN A 80 2.42 -7.11 2.56
CA ASN A 80 1.08 -6.91 3.11
C ASN A 80 0.21 -5.99 2.24
N LEU A 81 0.84 -5.04 1.52
CA LEU A 81 0.15 -4.13 0.62
C LEU A 81 0.00 -4.64 -0.83
N GLY A 82 0.38 -5.89 -1.11
CA GLY A 82 0.27 -6.50 -2.44
C GLY A 82 1.50 -6.27 -3.32
N GLY A 83 2.69 -6.35 -2.71
CA GLY A 83 3.97 -6.29 -3.39
C GLY A 83 4.13 -7.31 -4.53
N ASN A 84 5.08 -7.06 -5.44
CA ASN A 84 5.40 -7.94 -6.55
C ASN A 84 6.68 -8.77 -6.29
N GLY A 85 6.84 -9.86 -7.03
CA GLY A 85 7.94 -10.82 -6.84
C GLY A 85 9.34 -10.29 -7.19
N THR A 86 9.47 -9.12 -7.83
CA THR A 86 10.80 -8.56 -8.14
C THR A 86 11.55 -8.17 -6.86
N VAL A 87 10.86 -7.53 -5.91
CA VAL A 87 11.46 -7.11 -4.63
C VAL A 87 11.81 -8.31 -3.76
N THR A 88 11.02 -9.39 -3.82
CA THR A 88 11.30 -10.65 -3.12
C THR A 88 12.68 -11.20 -3.47
N ARG A 89 13.05 -11.20 -4.77
CA ARG A 89 14.38 -11.64 -5.21
C ARG A 89 15.51 -10.79 -4.63
N LEU A 90 15.31 -9.48 -4.54
CA LEU A 90 16.31 -8.57 -3.94
C LEU A 90 16.50 -8.88 -2.45
N MET A 91 15.42 -9.23 -1.74
CA MET A 91 15.53 -9.65 -0.34
C MET A 91 16.27 -10.98 -0.19
N GLU A 92 15.97 -11.98 -1.01
CA GLU A 92 16.70 -13.25 -0.99
C GLU A 92 18.20 -13.09 -1.30
N GLU A 93 18.57 -12.08 -2.08
CA GLU A 93 19.97 -11.79 -2.43
C GLU A 93 20.70 -11.04 -1.31
N ILE A 94 20.08 -10.02 -0.71
CA ILE A 94 20.70 -9.26 0.39
C ILE A 94 20.84 -10.09 1.67
N GLU A 95 19.99 -11.10 1.88
CA GLU A 95 20.12 -12.03 3.02
C GLU A 95 21.32 -12.97 2.90
N LYS A 96 21.91 -13.11 1.69
CA LYS A 96 23.07 -13.97 1.45
C LYS A 96 24.41 -13.28 1.70
N ILE A 97 24.44 -11.95 1.77
CA ILE A 97 25.67 -11.20 2.02
C ILE A 97 25.97 -11.13 3.53
N PRO A 98 27.26 -11.10 3.94
CA PRO A 98 27.64 -11.09 5.35
C PRO A 98 27.12 -9.84 6.06
N THR A 99 26.89 -9.96 7.36
CA THR A 99 26.42 -8.86 8.21
C THR A 99 27.55 -7.98 8.76
N GLU A 100 28.78 -8.44 8.64
CA GLU A 100 29.99 -7.75 9.07
C GLU A 100 30.84 -7.40 7.85
N ARG A 101 31.48 -6.23 7.91
CA ARG A 101 32.45 -5.85 6.89
C ARG A 101 33.62 -6.82 6.99
N ARG A 102 33.96 -7.49 5.88
CA ARG A 102 35.18 -8.27 5.81
C ARG A 102 36.36 -7.31 5.99
N GLU A 103 37.02 -7.37 7.14
CA GLU A 103 38.31 -6.72 7.32
C GLU A 103 39.29 -7.42 6.37
N GLU A 104 39.67 -6.75 5.29
CA GLU A 104 40.81 -7.19 4.49
C GLU A 104 42.02 -7.18 5.42
N GLN A 105 42.51 -8.36 5.78
CA GLN A 105 43.77 -8.52 6.47
C GLN A 105 44.86 -7.94 5.55
N LEU A 106 45.26 -6.70 5.83
CA LEU A 106 46.40 -6.01 5.20
C LEU A 106 47.71 -6.70 5.56
#